data_AF-A0AAV5LX54-F1
#
_entry.id   AF-A0AAV5LX54-F1
#
_cell.length_a   1.000
_cell.length_b   1.000
_cell.length_c   1.000
_cell.angle_alpha   90.00
_cell.angle_beta   90.00
_cell.angle_gamma   90.00
#
_symmetry.space_group_name_H-M   'P 1'
#
loop_
_entity.id
_entity.type
_entity.pdbx_description
1 polymer ?
#
loop_
_entity_poly.entity_id
_entity_poly.type
_entity_poly.pdbx_seq_one_letter_code
_entity_poly.pdbx_strand_id
1 'polypeptide(L)'
;MDRLVKADVKELELDFKRGQNCTKTFRLSNLMHTMSVAVSLTSTNPSLFSFNQAFSIIPALSSASYTVILSEPSDRPPLTTPPDVITVKSSVLPTGKASQDDLRLLFSKPGRYIFRDASITLSFVGPHVVEHLISHNTQIREIDSFLNKAVSGCNGSQLTALMKKAVVSGKLNLVGALIDHGGDVNVRDSDGRSMISVAVQAGNIDVVKTLIASRCSIDNSIDQVLHLAAAINRADLMVVLCANYKNLDVNSVDSSGRTPIHIAASCGFRGVIRFSLSIGGNPEIQDNDGCTPLHLAAEKGHLDAVECLLEASTYSKYALNKQGKTAFALAIDNEHSGLYDLLHLGDVLNRAARIDDLNGIKGCLAKGVKVNGRDQNGWTPLHRAAFKGRIESVKVLLSHGAHVDVVDYNGYTPLHCAVEAGHMQVALLLIAHGAKANVKSLKAVAPSNFNRFKNHLQDSCNEKENGLT
;
A
#
# COMPACT_ATOMS: atom_id res chain seq x y z
N MET A 1 57.27 17.63 21.11
CA MET A 1 56.08 17.05 21.77
C MET A 1 54.89 17.78 21.20
N ASP A 2 54.05 17.07 20.47
CA ASP A 2 52.96 17.75 19.74
C ASP A 2 51.69 17.85 20.60
N ARG A 3 51.67 17.19 21.77
CA ARG A 3 50.56 17.23 22.74
C ARG A 3 51.09 17.14 24.17
N LEU A 4 50.58 17.97 25.07
CA LEU A 4 50.89 17.94 26.51
C LEU A 4 49.89 17.09 27.30
N VAL A 5 48.66 16.98 26.80
CA VAL A 5 47.53 16.31 27.43
C VAL A 5 46.86 15.34 26.45
N LYS A 6 46.29 14.26 26.97
CA LYS A 6 45.49 13.31 26.20
C LYS A 6 44.09 13.18 26.80
N ALA A 7 43.06 13.27 25.97
CA ALA A 7 41.70 12.91 26.35
C ALA A 7 41.50 11.39 26.31
N ASP A 8 40.71 10.87 27.25
CA ASP A 8 40.28 9.47 27.27
C ASP A 8 39.32 9.12 26.13
N VAL A 9 38.53 10.09 25.68
CA VAL A 9 37.58 9.95 24.57
C VAL A 9 37.86 10.93 23.42
N LYS A 10 37.52 10.50 22.20
CA LYS A 10 37.51 11.37 21.00
C LYS A 10 36.13 12.01 20.75
N GLU A 11 35.09 11.40 21.32
CA GLU A 11 33.69 11.80 21.16
C GLU A 11 32.96 11.60 22.48
N LEU A 12 32.06 12.51 22.81
CA LEU A 12 31.29 12.53 24.04
C LEU A 12 29.80 12.47 23.73
N GLU A 13 29.17 11.37 24.15
CA GLU A 13 27.74 11.12 23.95
C GLU A 13 26.93 11.64 25.14
N LEU A 14 26.08 12.63 24.87
CA LEU A 14 25.16 13.28 25.80
C LEU A 14 23.76 12.68 25.67
N ASP A 15 23.29 11.97 26.70
CA ASP A 15 21.92 11.45 26.75
C ASP A 15 20.92 12.61 26.95
N PHE A 16 20.14 12.92 25.91
CA PHE A 16 19.23 14.04 25.90
C PHE A 16 17.85 13.68 26.48
N LYS A 17 17.44 14.42 27.50
CA LYS A 17 16.13 14.30 28.14
C LYS A 17 15.42 15.65 28.14
N ARG A 18 14.18 15.68 27.65
CA ARG A 18 13.38 16.90 27.59
C ARG A 18 13.22 17.50 28.99
N GLY A 19 13.45 18.81 29.10
CA GLY A 19 13.30 19.55 30.35
C GLY A 19 14.31 19.17 31.44
N GLN A 20 15.37 18.42 31.13
CA GLN A 20 16.39 18.02 32.10
C GLN A 20 17.79 18.48 31.69
N ASN A 21 18.63 18.75 32.69
CA ASN A 21 20.03 19.10 32.45
C ASN A 21 20.81 17.86 32.01
N CYS A 22 21.39 17.94 30.82
CA CYS A 22 22.20 16.87 30.23
C CYS A 22 23.65 17.09 30.63
N THR A 23 24.29 16.09 31.25
CA THR A 23 25.69 16.18 31.67
C THR A 23 26.47 14.94 31.30
N LYS A 24 27.76 15.10 31.01
CA LYS A 24 28.67 13.97 30.74
C LYS A 24 30.09 14.30 31.19
N THR A 25 30.76 13.29 31.74
CA THR A 25 32.13 13.38 32.23
C THR A 25 33.14 12.78 31.26
N PHE A 26 34.33 13.38 31.19
CA PHE A 26 35.50 12.85 30.48
C PHE A 26 36.77 13.16 31.26
N ARG A 27 37.88 12.49 30.92
CA ARG A 27 39.15 12.60 31.65
C ARG A 27 40.27 13.10 30.73
N LEU A 28 41.08 14.01 31.27
CA LEU A 28 42.31 14.45 30.63
C LEU A 28 43.52 13.99 31.44
N SER A 29 44.50 13.40 30.78
CA SER A 29 45.74 12.89 31.37
C SER A 29 46.93 13.74 30.93
N ASN A 30 47.71 14.21 31.91
CA ASN A 30 48.95 14.94 31.66
C ASN A 30 50.05 13.94 31.23
N LEU A 31 50.67 14.20 30.07
CA LEU A 31 51.73 13.36 29.50
C LEU A 31 53.14 13.76 29.99
N MET A 32 53.26 14.88 30.71
CA MET A 32 54.54 15.37 31.23
C MET A 32 54.93 14.68 32.53
N HIS A 33 56.19 14.23 32.61
CA HIS A 33 56.75 13.55 33.78
C HIS A 33 57.16 14.50 34.91
N THR A 34 57.54 15.74 34.58
CA THR A 34 58.19 16.67 35.52
C THR A 34 57.44 17.98 35.73
N MET A 35 56.39 18.26 34.95
CA MET A 35 55.72 19.56 34.95
C MET A 35 54.20 19.42 35.01
N SER A 36 53.57 20.32 35.75
CA SER A 36 52.12 20.49 35.72
C SER A 36 51.71 21.16 34.40
N VAL A 37 50.51 20.86 33.93
CA VAL A 37 49.96 21.44 32.70
C VAL A 37 48.69 22.21 33.03
N ALA A 38 48.66 23.48 32.62
CA ALA A 38 47.46 24.29 32.64
C ALA A 38 46.56 23.89 31.47
N VAL A 39 45.26 23.77 31.70
CA VAL A 39 44.26 23.37 30.69
C VAL A 39 43.12 24.38 30.64
N SER A 40 42.68 24.69 29.42
CA SER A 40 41.48 25.47 29.13
C SER A 40 40.55 24.70 28.19
N LEU A 41 39.26 24.66 28.55
CA LEU A 41 38.20 24.06 27.74
C LEU A 41 37.34 25.15 27.09
N THR A 42 37.13 25.05 25.79
CA THR A 42 36.21 25.92 25.05
C THR A 42 35.33 25.10 24.10
N SER A 43 34.04 25.40 24.03
CA SER A 43 33.10 24.80 23.07
C SER A 43 32.95 25.70 21.83
N THR A 44 32.55 25.11 20.70
CA THR A 44 32.07 25.83 19.50
C THR A 44 30.88 26.73 19.81
N ASN A 45 30.01 26.32 20.72
CA ASN A 45 28.84 27.09 21.13
C ASN A 45 28.83 27.32 22.65
N PRO A 46 29.53 28.36 23.14
CA PRO A 46 29.72 28.58 24.57
C PRO A 46 28.46 29.03 25.32
N SER A 47 27.40 29.45 24.62
CA SER A 47 26.10 29.74 25.26
C SER A 47 25.36 28.46 25.65
N LEU A 48 25.49 27.41 24.85
CA LEU A 48 24.78 26.14 25.08
C LEU A 48 25.49 25.24 26.09
N PHE A 49 26.83 25.27 26.14
CA PHE A 49 27.62 24.35 26.94
C PHE A 49 28.43 25.08 28.01
N SER A 50 28.30 24.62 29.24
CA SER A 50 29.12 25.03 30.39
C SER A 50 29.94 23.86 30.91
N PHE A 51 31.00 24.16 31.66
CA PHE A 51 31.88 23.17 32.26
C PHE A 51 31.93 23.38 33.77
N ASN A 52 32.03 22.29 34.53
CA ASN A 52 32.28 22.37 35.99
C ASN A 52 33.58 23.13 36.33
N GLN A 53 34.60 22.97 35.48
CA GLN A 53 35.86 23.70 35.55
C GLN A 53 36.38 24.00 34.13
N ALA A 54 36.24 25.26 33.69
CA ALA A 54 36.74 25.70 32.39
C ALA A 54 38.28 25.85 32.35
N PHE A 55 38.90 26.10 33.51
CA PHE A 55 40.34 26.24 33.70
C PHE A 55 40.80 25.38 34.86
N SER A 56 41.92 24.69 34.71
CA SER A 56 42.46 23.79 35.74
C SER A 56 43.95 23.53 35.54
N ILE A 57 44.59 22.97 36.56
CA ILE A 57 45.99 22.54 36.53
C ILE A 57 46.00 21.02 36.75
N ILE A 58 46.63 20.27 35.85
CA ILE A 58 46.81 18.83 35.98
C ILE A 58 48.27 18.58 36.39
N PRO A 59 48.55 18.07 37.61
CA PRO A 59 49.89 17.70 38.05
C PRO A 59 50.58 16.70 37.10
N ALA A 60 51.91 16.62 37.16
CA ALA A 60 52.70 15.67 36.39
C ALA A 60 52.22 14.22 36.61
N LEU A 61 52.11 13.45 35.51
CA LEU A 61 51.64 12.05 35.49
C LEU A 61 50.27 11.80 36.16
N SER A 62 49.46 12.85 36.32
CA SER A 62 48.13 12.75 36.90
C SER A 62 47.04 12.95 35.85
N SER A 63 45.79 12.89 36.27
CA SER A 63 44.65 13.13 35.39
C SER A 63 43.51 13.77 36.14
N ALA A 64 42.75 14.62 35.45
CA ALA A 64 41.61 15.33 36.00
C ALA A 64 40.32 15.00 35.21
N SER A 65 39.20 15.02 35.91
CA SER A 65 37.87 14.78 35.32
C SER A 65 37.15 16.10 35.07
N TYR A 66 36.47 16.19 33.94
CA TYR A 66 35.74 17.37 33.50
C TYR A 66 34.31 16.97 33.16
N THR A 67 33.35 17.81 33.54
CA THR A 67 31.93 17.60 33.26
C THR A 67 31.45 18.69 32.33
N VAL A 68 30.89 18.29 31.20
CA VAL A 68 30.15 19.15 30.28
C VAL A 68 28.70 19.17 30.71
N ILE A 69 28.10 20.35 30.75
CA ILE A 69 26.73 20.59 31.17
C ILE A 69 26.03 21.38 30.07
N LEU A 70 24.86 20.92 29.64
CA LEU A 70 23.97 21.74 28.83
C LEU A 70 23.37 22.83 29.73
N SER A 71 23.65 24.10 29.43
CA SER A 71 23.44 25.22 30.35
C SER A 71 21.97 25.51 30.64
N GLU A 72 21.08 25.26 29.67
CA GLU A 72 19.64 25.46 29.83
C GLU A 72 18.87 24.18 29.48
N PRO A 73 17.89 23.76 30.30
CA PRO A 73 17.00 22.66 29.96
C PRO A 73 16.16 23.07 28.74
N SER A 74 16.13 22.19 27.74
CA SER A 74 15.42 22.42 26.48
C SER A 74 14.46 21.26 26.19
N ASP A 75 13.36 21.58 25.52
CA ASP A 75 12.45 20.55 24.99
C ASP A 75 12.92 19.99 23.64
N ARG A 76 13.86 20.67 22.98
CA ARG A 76 14.42 20.29 21.68
C ARG A 76 15.92 19.99 21.78
N PRO A 77 16.40 18.89 21.20
CA PRO A 77 17.83 18.61 21.16
C PRO A 77 18.52 19.65 20.26
N PRO A 78 19.60 20.30 20.72
CA PRO A 78 20.33 21.29 19.93
C PRO A 78 21.26 20.57 18.94
N LEU A 79 20.67 20.00 17.89
CA LEU A 79 21.39 19.32 16.82
C LEU A 79 22.01 20.34 15.86
N THR A 80 23.33 20.29 15.69
CA THR A 80 24.12 21.21 14.85
C THR A 80 24.80 20.45 13.71
N THR A 81 24.95 21.09 12.55
CA THR A 81 25.73 20.56 11.41
C THR A 81 26.77 21.59 10.96
N PRO A 82 28.08 21.33 11.10
CA PRO A 82 28.71 20.14 11.70
C PRO A 82 28.45 20.03 13.23
N PRO A 83 28.67 18.85 13.85
CA PRO A 83 28.48 18.66 15.29
C PRO A 83 29.36 19.60 16.12
N ASP A 84 28.88 19.96 17.31
CA ASP A 84 29.64 20.80 18.23
C ASP A 84 30.91 20.09 18.76
N VAL A 85 31.94 20.88 19.08
CA VAL A 85 33.25 20.36 19.45
C VAL A 85 33.81 21.09 20.66
N ILE A 86 34.37 20.33 21.60
CA ILE A 86 35.18 20.85 22.71
C ILE A 86 36.64 20.88 22.28
N THR A 87 37.20 22.08 22.24
CA THR A 87 38.63 22.29 22.03
C THR A 87 39.33 22.34 23.38
N VAL A 88 40.32 21.47 23.55
CA VAL A 88 41.20 21.43 24.72
C VAL A 88 42.51 22.15 24.38
N LYS A 89 42.77 23.25 25.08
CA LYS A 89 44.04 23.98 24.98
C LYS A 89 44.87 23.73 26.22
N SER A 90 46.17 23.59 26.06
CA SER A 90 47.09 23.34 27.17
C SER A 90 48.33 24.22 27.10
N SER A 91 48.96 24.45 28.25
CA SER A 91 50.24 25.13 28.36
C SER A 91 51.03 24.56 29.53
N VAL A 92 52.34 24.47 29.39
CA VAL A 92 53.23 24.00 30.45
C VAL A 92 53.25 25.01 31.61
N LEU A 93 53.21 24.52 32.86
CA LEU A 93 53.24 25.34 34.08
C LEU A 93 54.35 24.85 35.04
N PRO A 94 55.54 25.46 35.04
CA PRO A 94 56.70 24.98 35.80
C PRO A 94 56.52 24.96 37.32
N THR A 95 55.79 25.93 37.87
CA THR A 95 55.65 26.12 39.32
C THR A 95 54.47 25.36 39.92
N GLY A 96 53.58 24.80 39.08
CA GLY A 96 52.35 24.13 39.52
C GLY A 96 51.34 25.02 40.26
N LYS A 97 51.60 26.32 40.39
CA LYS A 97 50.77 27.29 41.13
C LYS A 97 50.36 28.42 40.19
N ALA A 98 49.06 28.56 39.96
CA ALA A 98 48.45 29.69 39.27
C ALA A 98 47.02 29.86 39.78
N SER A 99 46.58 31.11 39.97
CA SER A 99 45.18 31.40 40.30
C SER A 99 44.30 31.23 39.06
N GLN A 100 42.98 31.19 39.25
CA GLN A 100 42.04 31.05 38.13
C GLN A 100 42.10 32.25 37.16
N ASP A 101 42.40 33.45 37.67
CA ASP A 101 42.57 34.65 36.85
C ASP A 101 43.90 34.65 36.08
N ASP A 102 44.98 34.12 36.67
CA ASP A 102 46.24 33.91 35.95
C ASP A 102 46.07 32.96 34.77
N LEU A 103 45.31 31.87 34.97
CA LEU A 103 45.00 30.91 33.92
C LEU A 103 44.13 31.54 32.81
N ARG A 104 43.11 32.32 33.18
CA ARG A 104 42.29 33.07 32.21
C ARG A 104 43.14 34.00 31.36
N LEU A 105 44.05 34.76 32.00
CA LEU A 105 44.94 35.67 31.29
C LEU A 105 45.88 34.92 30.36
N LEU A 106 46.43 33.79 30.80
CA LEU A 106 47.32 32.93 30.00
C LEU A 106 46.64 32.47 28.70
N PHE A 107 45.39 32.02 28.77
CA PHE A 107 44.65 31.52 27.60
C PHE A 107 43.93 32.61 26.80
N SER A 108 43.88 33.86 27.28
CA SER A 108 43.25 34.99 26.58
C SER A 108 44.04 35.48 25.36
N LYS A 109 45.37 35.31 25.37
CA LYS A 109 46.25 35.75 24.28
C LYS A 109 46.75 34.54 23.50
N PRO A 110 46.63 34.51 22.16
CA PRO A 110 47.28 33.47 21.37
C PRO A 110 48.80 33.59 21.53
N GLY A 111 49.49 32.47 21.75
CA GLY A 111 50.93 32.46 22.00
C GLY A 111 51.59 31.14 21.61
N ARG A 112 52.92 31.17 21.40
CA ARG A 112 53.74 30.01 20.99
C ARG A 112 53.74 28.85 22.00
N TYR A 113 53.27 29.08 23.22
CA TYR A 113 53.27 28.11 24.31
C TYR A 113 51.89 27.47 24.56
N ILE A 114 50.88 27.82 23.77
CA ILE A 114 49.53 27.25 23.86
C ILE A 114 49.36 26.18 22.78
N PHE A 115 49.14 24.94 23.21
CA PHE A 115 48.94 23.80 22.34
C PHE A 115 47.45 23.47 22.23
N ARG A 116 47.00 23.03 21.04
CA ARG A 116 45.66 22.50 20.80
C ARG A 116 45.73 20.97 20.82
N ASP A 117 45.66 20.41 22.03
CA ASP A 117 46.00 19.01 22.27
C ASP A 117 44.90 18.03 21.88
N ALA A 118 43.64 18.41 22.06
CA ALA A 118 42.50 17.56 21.77
C ALA A 118 41.30 18.35 21.25
N SER A 119 40.51 17.65 20.44
CA SER A 119 39.25 18.09 19.86
C SER A 119 38.26 16.96 20.10
N ILE A 120 37.30 17.16 21.00
CA ILE A 120 36.32 16.15 21.40
C ILE A 120 34.97 16.51 20.80
N THR A 121 34.41 15.64 19.97
CA THR A 121 33.11 15.89 19.31
C THR A 121 31.96 15.65 20.29
N LEU A 122 30.93 16.47 20.25
CA LEU A 122 29.71 16.34 21.04
C LEU A 122 28.60 15.74 20.18
N SER A 123 28.01 14.65 20.66
CA SER A 123 26.88 13.99 20.01
C SER A 123 25.74 13.78 21.00
N PHE A 124 24.51 14.07 20.57
CA PHE A 124 23.32 13.82 21.37
C PHE A 124 22.76 12.44 21.06
N VAL A 125 22.50 11.68 22.12
CA VAL A 125 21.98 10.32 22.04
C VAL A 125 20.70 10.17 22.87
N GLY A 126 19.96 9.08 22.63
CA GLY A 126 18.78 8.72 23.42
C GLY A 126 17.45 8.95 22.70
N PRO A 127 16.35 8.48 23.30
CA PRO A 127 15.07 8.33 22.61
C PRO A 127 14.45 9.66 22.19
N HIS A 128 14.60 10.72 22.98
CA HIS A 128 14.03 12.03 22.64
C HIS A 128 14.70 12.67 21.42
N VAL A 129 15.98 12.36 21.17
CA VAL A 129 16.69 12.77 19.95
C VAL A 129 16.09 12.05 18.76
N VAL A 130 15.91 10.74 18.86
CA VAL A 130 15.29 9.92 17.81
C VAL A 130 13.86 10.39 17.52
N GLU A 131 13.04 10.64 18.55
CA GLU A 131 11.68 11.17 18.38
C GLU A 131 11.66 12.53 17.69
N HIS A 132 12.60 13.42 18.01
CA HIS A 132 12.73 14.70 17.35
C HIS A 132 13.05 14.51 15.86
N LEU A 133 13.98 13.60 15.55
CA LEU A 133 14.32 13.21 14.18
C LEU A 133 13.16 12.54 13.44
N ILE A 134 12.24 11.84 14.13
CA ILE A 134 11.02 11.28 13.53
C ILE A 134 10.00 12.39 13.22
N SER A 135 9.72 13.26 14.17
CA SER A 135 8.62 14.24 14.10
C SER A 135 8.85 15.40 13.13
N HIS A 136 10.10 15.69 12.78
CA HIS A 136 10.45 16.80 11.89
C HIS A 136 10.92 16.29 10.52
N ASN A 137 10.51 16.97 9.46
CA ASN A 137 11.10 16.84 8.11
C ASN A 137 12.43 17.61 8.12
N THR A 138 13.38 17.12 8.91
CA THR A 138 14.64 17.80 9.16
C THR A 138 15.38 17.99 7.84
N GLN A 139 15.69 19.23 7.48
CA GLN A 139 16.64 19.56 6.40
C GLN A 139 18.10 19.31 6.86
N ILE A 140 18.33 18.21 7.58
CA ILE A 140 19.67 17.80 7.99
C ILE A 140 20.20 16.92 6.86
N ARG A 141 21.28 17.35 6.19
CA ARG A 141 21.85 16.63 5.04
C ARG A 141 22.47 15.28 5.40
N GLU A 142 22.78 15.06 6.68
CA GLU A 142 23.44 13.85 7.21
C GLU A 142 22.59 13.17 8.32
N ILE A 143 21.28 13.02 8.12
CA ILE A 143 20.40 12.42 9.14
C ILE A 143 20.87 11.02 9.54
N ASP A 144 21.39 10.24 8.59
CA ASP A 144 21.80 8.85 8.84
C ASP A 144 22.99 8.74 9.83
N SER A 145 23.90 9.71 9.84
CA SER A 145 25.03 9.72 10.79
C SER A 145 24.55 10.02 12.22
N PHE A 146 23.58 10.92 12.37
CA PHE A 146 22.94 11.23 13.64
C PHE A 146 22.01 10.11 14.12
N LEU A 147 21.31 9.42 13.21
CA LEU A 147 20.37 8.37 13.57
C LEU A 147 21.07 7.20 14.29
N ASN A 148 22.13 6.66 13.71
CA ASN A 148 22.85 5.55 14.33
C ASN A 148 23.40 5.91 15.72
N LYS A 149 23.94 7.13 15.87
CA LYS A 149 24.40 7.62 17.17
C LYS A 149 23.24 7.88 18.14
N ALA A 150 22.14 8.44 17.66
CA ALA A 150 20.97 8.70 18.51
C ALA A 150 20.40 7.39 19.07
N VAL A 151 20.40 6.34 18.27
CA VAL A 151 19.91 5.00 18.62
C VAL A 151 20.86 4.27 19.59
N SER A 152 22.18 4.48 19.52
CA SER A 152 23.16 3.79 20.40
C SER A 152 22.92 4.03 21.90
N GLY A 153 22.35 5.18 22.27
CA GLY A 153 22.00 5.53 23.64
C GLY A 153 20.66 4.95 24.14
N CYS A 154 19.94 4.18 23.33
CA CYS A 154 18.62 3.65 23.67
C CYS A 154 18.71 2.25 24.30
N ASN A 155 17.86 1.98 25.30
CA ASN A 155 17.66 0.63 25.82
C ASN A 155 16.57 -0.14 25.06
N GLY A 156 16.43 -1.44 25.31
CA GLY A 156 15.48 -2.29 24.57
C GLY A 156 14.03 -1.79 24.56
N SER A 157 13.49 -1.32 25.70
CA SER A 157 12.12 -0.81 25.76
C SER A 157 11.94 0.51 25.02
N GLN A 158 12.97 1.36 24.99
CA GLN A 158 12.98 2.58 24.19
C GLN A 158 13.05 2.28 22.69
N LEU A 159 13.91 1.33 22.27
CA LEU A 159 13.99 0.89 20.88
C LEU A 159 12.63 0.38 20.39
N THR A 160 11.94 -0.41 21.21
CA THR A 160 10.58 -0.88 20.95
C THR A 160 9.59 0.27 20.72
N ALA A 161 9.55 1.26 21.63
CA ALA A 161 8.63 2.39 21.50
C ALA A 161 8.92 3.25 20.25
N LEU A 162 10.21 3.39 19.90
CA LEU A 162 10.65 4.10 18.70
C LEU A 162 10.35 3.33 17.42
N MET A 163 10.43 1.99 17.44
CA MET A 163 10.15 1.13 16.29
C MET A 163 8.74 1.39 15.75
N LYS A 164 7.72 1.39 16.63
CA LYS A 164 6.34 1.68 16.23
C LYS A 164 6.22 3.04 15.53
N LYS A 165 6.83 4.09 16.10
CA LYS A 165 6.80 5.45 15.51
C LYS A 165 7.54 5.51 14.18
N ALA A 166 8.68 4.82 14.06
CA ALA A 166 9.46 4.74 12.83
C ALA A 166 8.69 4.05 11.70
N VAL A 167 8.00 2.95 12.01
CA VAL A 167 7.17 2.19 11.07
C VAL A 167 5.98 3.02 10.58
N VAL A 168 5.22 3.64 11.50
CA VAL A 168 4.06 4.49 11.14
C VAL A 168 4.48 5.69 10.28
N SER A 169 5.64 6.29 10.57
CA SER A 169 6.17 7.40 9.78
C SER A 169 6.83 6.97 8.46
N GLY A 170 6.97 5.68 8.21
CA GLY A 170 7.54 5.16 6.96
C GLY A 170 9.04 5.43 6.78
N LYS A 171 9.79 5.73 7.85
CA LYS A 171 11.21 6.10 7.77
C LYS A 171 12.10 4.86 7.69
N LEU A 172 12.33 4.36 6.48
CA LEU A 172 13.11 3.14 6.20
C LEU A 172 14.47 3.09 6.92
N ASN A 173 15.28 4.14 6.79
CA ASN A 173 16.63 4.18 7.36
C ASN A 173 16.61 4.05 8.89
N LEU A 174 15.64 4.67 9.55
CA LEU A 174 15.47 4.58 10.99
C LEU A 174 14.98 3.18 11.41
N VAL A 175 14.06 2.58 10.67
CA VAL A 175 13.62 1.20 10.92
C VAL A 175 14.83 0.25 10.83
N GLY A 176 15.65 0.38 9.79
CA GLY A 176 16.90 -0.38 9.65
C GLY A 176 17.85 -0.17 10.83
N ALA A 177 18.15 1.09 11.17
CA ALA A 177 19.02 1.42 12.29
C ALA A 177 18.52 0.84 13.62
N LEU A 178 17.21 0.89 13.89
CA LEU A 178 16.63 0.31 15.10
C LEU A 178 16.78 -1.22 15.13
N ILE A 179 16.60 -1.90 14.00
CA ILE A 179 16.79 -3.36 13.90
C ILE A 179 18.27 -3.71 14.13
N ASP A 180 19.19 -2.99 13.49
CA ASP A 180 20.63 -3.23 13.59
C ASP A 180 21.16 -3.08 15.03
N HIS A 181 20.54 -2.20 15.82
CA HIS A 181 20.88 -1.99 17.23
C HIS A 181 20.10 -2.91 18.20
N GLY A 182 19.44 -3.95 17.68
CA GLY A 182 18.76 -4.97 18.48
C GLY A 182 17.33 -4.63 18.89
N GLY A 183 16.67 -3.72 18.17
CA GLY A 183 15.24 -3.46 18.33
C GLY A 183 14.40 -4.68 18.00
N ASP A 184 13.49 -5.06 18.90
CA ASP A 184 12.62 -6.21 18.70
C ASP A 184 11.53 -5.90 17.66
N VAL A 185 11.54 -6.66 16.57
CA VAL A 185 10.58 -6.55 15.45
C VAL A 185 9.27 -7.29 15.73
N ASN A 186 9.23 -8.19 16.71
CA ASN A 186 8.05 -8.98 17.06
C ASN A 186 7.18 -8.34 18.13
N VAL A 187 7.46 -7.07 18.45
CA VAL A 187 6.61 -6.29 19.33
C VAL A 187 5.23 -6.12 18.71
N ARG A 188 4.22 -6.21 19.55
CA ARG A 188 2.84 -5.94 19.21
C ARG A 188 2.40 -4.56 19.72
N ASP A 189 1.53 -3.91 18.96
CA ASP A 189 0.94 -2.64 19.38
C ASP A 189 -0.11 -2.83 20.51
N SER A 190 -0.77 -1.74 20.89
CA SER A 190 -1.82 -1.74 21.92
C SER A 190 -3.01 -2.63 21.57
N ASP A 191 -3.23 -2.89 20.28
CA ASP A 191 -4.31 -3.69 19.74
C ASP A 191 -3.86 -5.14 19.47
N GLY A 192 -2.63 -5.49 19.86
CA GLY A 192 -2.04 -6.81 19.63
C GLY A 192 -1.47 -7.02 18.23
N ARG A 193 -1.45 -5.99 17.39
CA ARG A 193 -1.02 -6.07 15.98
C ARG A 193 0.51 -6.02 15.86
N SER A 194 1.07 -6.88 15.00
CA SER A 194 2.49 -6.91 14.65
C SER A 194 2.96 -5.61 13.99
N MET A 195 4.28 -5.39 13.97
CA MET A 195 4.85 -4.26 13.23
C MET A 195 4.57 -4.33 11.72
N ILE A 196 4.38 -5.53 11.15
CA ILE A 196 4.03 -5.68 9.74
C ILE A 196 2.63 -5.15 9.45
N SER A 197 1.62 -5.47 10.27
CA SER A 197 0.26 -4.96 10.02
C SER A 197 0.21 -3.43 10.16
N VAL A 198 0.96 -2.86 11.11
CA VAL A 198 1.13 -1.40 11.22
C VAL A 198 1.81 -0.81 9.97
N ALA A 199 2.86 -1.46 9.45
CA ALA A 199 3.55 -1.03 8.24
C ALA A 199 2.66 -1.12 6.99
N VAL A 200 1.87 -2.19 6.89
CA VAL A 200 0.89 -2.39 5.81
C VAL A 200 -0.16 -1.29 5.85
N GLN A 201 -0.72 -0.97 7.02
CA GLN A 201 -1.69 0.11 7.17
C GLN A 201 -1.10 1.48 6.78
N ALA A 202 0.18 1.72 7.05
CA ALA A 202 0.89 2.93 6.61
C ALA A 202 1.19 2.93 5.10
N GLY A 203 1.04 1.80 4.40
CA GLY A 203 1.21 1.70 2.95
C GLY A 203 2.66 1.73 2.46
N ASN A 204 3.63 1.52 3.35
CA ASN A 204 5.06 1.60 3.01
C ASN A 204 5.66 0.23 2.70
N ILE A 205 5.80 -0.08 1.42
CA ILE A 205 6.27 -1.38 0.92
C ILE A 205 7.73 -1.69 1.30
N ASP A 206 8.59 -0.68 1.35
CA ASP A 206 10.01 -0.90 1.65
C ASP A 206 10.21 -1.20 3.12
N VAL A 207 9.46 -0.53 4.00
CA VAL A 207 9.43 -0.88 5.44
C VAL A 207 8.89 -2.30 5.64
N VAL A 208 7.81 -2.69 4.93
CA VAL A 208 7.29 -4.07 4.98
C VAL A 208 8.35 -5.09 4.56
N LYS A 209 9.07 -4.84 3.45
CA LYS A 209 10.15 -5.72 3.00
C LYS A 209 11.27 -5.85 4.02
N THR A 210 11.68 -4.75 4.66
CA THR A 210 12.71 -4.77 5.71
C THR A 210 12.26 -5.59 6.92
N LEU A 211 11.02 -5.42 7.38
CA LEU A 211 10.48 -6.20 8.49
C LEU A 211 10.38 -7.70 8.16
N ILE A 212 10.00 -8.04 6.93
CA ILE A 212 10.01 -9.42 6.44
C ILE A 212 11.42 -10.00 6.43
N ALA A 213 12.41 -9.23 5.94
CA ALA A 213 13.81 -9.65 5.93
C ALA A 213 14.36 -9.92 7.34
N SER A 214 13.88 -9.16 8.33
CA SER A 214 14.18 -9.39 9.76
C SER A 214 13.42 -10.58 10.39
N ARG A 215 12.68 -11.37 9.61
CA ARG A 215 11.87 -12.52 10.05
C ARG A 215 10.81 -12.16 11.10
N CYS A 216 10.17 -10.99 10.95
CA CYS A 216 9.04 -10.62 11.79
C CYS A 216 7.90 -11.64 11.65
N SER A 217 7.40 -12.14 12.79
CA SER A 217 6.29 -13.09 12.84
C SER A 217 4.96 -12.38 12.68
N ILE A 218 4.05 -13.00 11.93
CA ILE A 218 2.67 -12.56 11.80
C ILE A 218 1.74 -13.60 12.45
N ASP A 219 0.65 -13.11 13.04
CA ASP A 219 -0.47 -13.92 13.47
C ASP A 219 -1.69 -13.54 12.65
N ASN A 220 -2.07 -14.43 11.71
CA ASN A 220 -3.17 -14.16 10.78
C ASN A 220 -4.49 -13.82 11.48
N SER A 221 -4.74 -14.37 12.67
CA SER A 221 -6.00 -14.16 13.39
C SER A 221 -6.16 -12.72 13.89
N ILE A 222 -5.04 -12.08 14.25
CA ILE A 222 -4.98 -10.72 14.80
C ILE A 222 -4.60 -9.71 13.71
N ASP A 223 -3.57 -10.03 12.92
CA ASP A 223 -2.94 -9.06 12.03
C ASP A 223 -3.75 -8.77 10.77
N GLN A 224 -4.47 -9.77 10.26
CA GLN A 224 -5.35 -9.65 9.08
C GLN A 224 -4.68 -8.82 7.96
N VAL A 225 -3.41 -9.09 7.68
CA VAL A 225 -2.56 -8.24 6.81
C VAL A 225 -3.10 -8.11 5.40
N LEU A 226 -3.80 -9.13 4.91
CA LEU A 226 -4.45 -9.11 3.59
C LEU A 226 -5.69 -8.21 3.58
N HIS A 227 -6.48 -8.20 4.67
CA HIS A 227 -7.61 -7.28 4.84
C HIS A 227 -7.15 -5.84 4.87
N LEU A 228 -6.07 -5.55 5.61
CA LEU A 228 -5.48 -4.21 5.67
C LEU A 228 -4.97 -3.75 4.30
N ALA A 229 -4.21 -4.60 3.60
CA ALA A 229 -3.71 -4.29 2.26
C ALA A 229 -4.85 -4.08 1.25
N ALA A 230 -5.93 -4.87 1.36
CA ALA A 230 -7.12 -4.71 0.55
C ALA A 230 -7.83 -3.38 0.84
N ALA A 231 -7.96 -2.99 2.10
CA ALA A 231 -8.62 -1.73 2.53
C ALA A 231 -7.93 -0.47 1.99
N ILE A 232 -6.62 -0.53 1.74
CA ILE A 232 -5.84 0.62 1.24
C ILE A 232 -5.56 0.55 -0.28
N ASN A 233 -6.19 -0.38 -1.01
CA ASN A 233 -5.98 -0.61 -2.44
C ASN A 233 -4.52 -0.91 -2.84
N ARG A 234 -3.81 -1.71 -2.04
CA ARG A 234 -2.39 -2.03 -2.28
C ARG A 234 -2.20 -3.51 -2.62
N ALA A 235 -2.51 -3.86 -3.86
CA ALA A 235 -2.26 -5.20 -4.40
C ALA A 235 -0.76 -5.56 -4.41
N ASP A 236 0.13 -4.58 -4.58
CA ASP A 236 1.58 -4.74 -4.48
C ASP A 236 2.03 -5.22 -3.09
N LEU A 237 1.41 -4.72 -2.02
CA LEU A 237 1.65 -5.24 -0.67
C LEU A 237 1.16 -6.68 -0.52
N MET A 238 -0.01 -7.02 -1.06
CA MET A 238 -0.51 -8.40 -1.03
C MET A 238 0.44 -9.37 -1.74
N VAL A 239 1.01 -8.97 -2.89
CA VAL A 239 2.04 -9.74 -3.60
C VAL A 239 3.23 -10.03 -2.69
N VAL A 240 3.78 -8.99 -2.04
CA VAL A 240 4.95 -9.14 -1.15
C VAL A 240 4.61 -10.04 0.04
N LEU A 241 3.44 -9.87 0.65
CA LEU A 241 3.01 -10.67 1.79
C LEU A 241 2.84 -12.15 1.42
N CYS A 242 2.08 -12.45 0.37
CA CYS A 242 1.83 -13.83 -0.09
C CYS A 242 3.11 -14.53 -0.57
N ALA A 243 4.06 -13.80 -1.15
CA ALA A 243 5.33 -14.38 -1.58
C ALA A 243 6.22 -14.83 -0.40
N ASN A 244 6.14 -14.15 0.74
CA ASN A 244 7.01 -14.40 1.89
C ASN A 244 6.35 -15.25 3.00
N TYR A 245 5.02 -15.21 3.12
CA TYR A 245 4.27 -15.97 4.12
C TYR A 245 3.37 -17.01 3.46
N LYS A 246 3.90 -18.23 3.29
CA LYS A 246 3.17 -19.35 2.64
C LYS A 246 1.91 -19.80 3.38
N ASN A 247 1.82 -19.51 4.68
CA ASN A 247 0.69 -19.90 5.53
C ASN A 247 -0.40 -18.81 5.58
N LEU A 248 -0.33 -17.77 4.74
CA LEU A 248 -1.38 -16.78 4.64
C LEU A 248 -2.62 -17.39 3.98
N ASP A 249 -3.70 -17.46 4.75
CA ASP A 249 -4.99 -17.84 4.22
C ASP A 249 -5.67 -16.64 3.57
N VAL A 250 -5.75 -16.66 2.24
CA VAL A 250 -6.42 -15.63 1.42
C VAL A 250 -7.92 -15.54 1.74
N ASN A 251 -8.50 -16.62 2.27
CA ASN A 251 -9.91 -16.72 2.62
C ASN A 251 -10.16 -16.53 4.12
N SER A 252 -9.15 -16.11 4.89
CA SER A 252 -9.31 -15.76 6.29
C SER A 252 -10.38 -14.67 6.46
N VAL A 253 -11.14 -14.76 7.54
CA VAL A 253 -12.25 -13.86 7.84
C VAL A 253 -11.94 -12.95 9.01
N ASP A 254 -12.41 -11.71 8.94
CA ASP A 254 -12.34 -10.77 10.06
C ASP A 254 -13.45 -11.03 11.10
N SER A 255 -13.57 -10.17 12.11
CA SER A 255 -14.62 -10.27 13.14
C SER A 255 -16.05 -10.17 12.60
N SER A 256 -16.22 -9.61 11.40
CA SER A 256 -17.49 -9.52 10.68
C SER A 256 -17.71 -10.69 9.72
N GLY A 257 -16.82 -11.68 9.67
CA GLY A 257 -16.90 -12.79 8.73
C GLY A 257 -16.41 -12.43 7.32
N ARG A 258 -15.80 -11.25 7.12
CA ARG A 258 -15.42 -10.74 5.81
C ARG A 258 -14.03 -11.20 5.42
N THR A 259 -13.88 -11.62 4.17
CA THR A 259 -12.57 -11.91 3.55
C THR A 259 -11.94 -10.63 2.97
N PRO A 260 -10.65 -10.65 2.56
CA PRO A 260 -10.05 -9.51 1.87
C PRO A 260 -10.81 -9.09 0.60
N ILE A 261 -11.46 -10.04 -0.10
CA ILE A 261 -12.29 -9.74 -1.27
C ILE A 261 -13.53 -8.93 -0.89
N HIS A 262 -14.16 -9.21 0.26
CA HIS A 262 -15.30 -8.42 0.75
C HIS A 262 -14.92 -6.96 0.95
N ILE A 263 -13.77 -6.72 1.58
CA ILE A 263 -13.26 -5.35 1.82
C ILE A 263 -12.97 -4.66 0.49
N ALA A 264 -12.24 -5.33 -0.41
CA ALA A 264 -11.94 -4.77 -1.73
C ALA A 264 -13.20 -4.49 -2.55
N ALA A 265 -14.21 -5.35 -2.46
CA ALA A 265 -15.50 -5.20 -3.13
C ALA A 265 -16.30 -4.02 -2.57
N SER A 266 -16.36 -3.88 -1.25
CA SER A 266 -17.00 -2.75 -0.55
C SER A 266 -16.33 -1.41 -0.85
N CYS A 267 -15.03 -1.40 -1.17
CA CYS A 267 -14.29 -0.19 -1.56
C CYS A 267 -14.17 0.01 -3.09
N GLY A 268 -14.61 -0.94 -3.90
CA GLY A 268 -14.56 -0.84 -5.37
C GLY A 268 -13.17 -1.11 -6.00
N PHE A 269 -12.25 -1.74 -5.28
CA PHE A 269 -10.87 -1.94 -5.71
C PHE A 269 -10.68 -3.14 -6.64
N ARG A 270 -11.05 -2.98 -7.91
CA ARG A 270 -10.94 -4.02 -8.96
C ARG A 270 -9.57 -4.71 -9.02
N GLY A 271 -8.47 -3.95 -8.91
CA GLY A 271 -7.11 -4.50 -8.95
C GLY A 271 -6.83 -5.50 -7.83
N VAL A 272 -7.27 -5.17 -6.62
CA VAL A 272 -7.16 -6.03 -5.43
C VAL A 272 -8.06 -7.26 -5.56
N ILE A 273 -9.29 -7.10 -6.05
CA ILE A 273 -10.23 -8.22 -6.28
C ILE A 273 -9.61 -9.21 -7.27
N ARG A 274 -9.14 -8.73 -8.42
CA ARG A 274 -8.52 -9.58 -9.46
C ARG A 274 -7.28 -10.30 -8.94
N PHE A 275 -6.44 -9.60 -8.19
CA PHE A 275 -5.27 -10.22 -7.58
C PHE A 275 -5.66 -11.30 -6.57
N SER A 276 -6.59 -10.99 -5.66
CA SER A 276 -7.08 -11.94 -4.64
C SER A 276 -7.68 -13.20 -5.27
N LEU A 277 -8.46 -13.07 -6.34
CA LEU A 277 -8.99 -14.19 -7.11
C LEU A 277 -7.88 -15.02 -7.76
N SER A 278 -6.85 -14.36 -8.31
CA SER A 278 -5.72 -15.05 -8.97
C SER A 278 -4.88 -15.91 -8.01
N ILE A 279 -4.88 -15.58 -6.72
CA ILE A 279 -4.18 -16.35 -5.67
C ILE A 279 -5.10 -17.33 -4.93
N GLY A 280 -6.32 -17.57 -5.44
CA GLY A 280 -7.25 -18.58 -4.89
C GLY A 280 -8.26 -18.04 -3.87
N GLY A 281 -8.47 -16.73 -3.82
CA GLY A 281 -9.54 -16.14 -3.01
C GLY A 281 -10.93 -16.52 -3.54
N ASN A 282 -11.84 -16.87 -2.63
CA ASN A 282 -13.17 -17.35 -2.94
C ASN A 282 -14.19 -16.20 -2.86
N PRO A 283 -14.82 -15.80 -3.99
CA PRO A 283 -15.84 -14.74 -4.01
C PRO A 283 -17.21 -15.22 -3.50
N GLU A 284 -17.37 -16.48 -3.09
CA GLU A 284 -18.66 -17.04 -2.63
C GLU A 284 -18.81 -17.09 -1.12
N ILE A 285 -17.75 -16.81 -0.36
CA ILE A 285 -17.83 -16.78 1.10
C ILE A 285 -18.83 -15.70 1.51
N GLN A 286 -19.68 -16.03 2.48
CA GLN A 286 -20.64 -15.11 3.06
C GLN A 286 -20.10 -14.58 4.39
N ASP A 287 -20.27 -13.28 4.60
CA ASP A 287 -19.99 -12.65 5.89
C ASP A 287 -21.06 -12.95 6.95
N ASN A 288 -20.94 -12.34 8.13
CA ASN A 288 -21.88 -12.55 9.23
C ASN A 288 -23.32 -12.11 8.91
N ASP A 289 -23.56 -11.29 7.88
CA ASP A 289 -24.89 -10.90 7.42
C ASP A 289 -25.39 -11.76 6.25
N GLY A 290 -24.63 -12.79 5.87
CA GLY A 290 -24.93 -13.62 4.70
C GLY A 290 -24.57 -12.93 3.38
N CYS A 291 -23.92 -11.76 3.42
CA CYS A 291 -23.54 -11.01 2.24
C CYS A 291 -22.27 -11.61 1.63
N THR A 292 -22.30 -11.86 0.32
CA THR A 292 -21.08 -12.14 -0.47
C THR A 292 -20.39 -10.83 -0.85
N PRO A 293 -19.13 -10.84 -1.33
CA PRO A 293 -18.49 -9.63 -1.86
C PRO A 293 -19.31 -8.93 -2.95
N LEU A 294 -20.07 -9.69 -3.76
CA LEU A 294 -20.95 -9.12 -4.78
C LEU A 294 -22.08 -8.29 -4.18
N HIS A 295 -22.64 -8.72 -3.04
CA HIS A 295 -23.64 -7.94 -2.31
C HIS A 295 -23.07 -6.59 -1.88
N LEU A 296 -21.87 -6.60 -1.29
CA LEU A 296 -21.21 -5.37 -0.81
C LEU A 296 -20.84 -4.43 -1.97
N ALA A 297 -20.29 -4.95 -3.07
CA ALA A 297 -20.01 -4.14 -4.26
C ALA A 297 -21.29 -3.52 -4.86
N ALA A 298 -22.39 -4.28 -4.88
CA ALA A 298 -23.67 -3.82 -5.39
C ALA A 298 -24.34 -2.78 -4.48
N GLU A 299 -24.29 -2.98 -3.16
CA GLU A 299 -24.79 -2.03 -2.16
C GLU A 299 -24.04 -0.68 -2.24
N LYS A 300 -22.74 -0.70 -2.51
CA LYS A 300 -21.91 0.51 -2.64
C LYS A 300 -21.86 1.09 -4.07
N GLY A 301 -22.49 0.44 -5.04
CA GLY A 301 -22.59 0.96 -6.41
C GLY A 301 -21.32 0.82 -7.25
N HIS A 302 -20.40 -0.08 -6.87
CA HIS A 302 -19.09 -0.20 -7.51
C HIS A 302 -19.13 -1.07 -8.78
N LEU A 303 -19.47 -0.45 -9.92
CA LEU A 303 -19.62 -1.11 -11.22
C LEU A 303 -18.43 -2.02 -11.59
N ASP A 304 -17.21 -1.50 -11.52
CA ASP A 304 -15.99 -2.25 -11.89
C ASP A 304 -15.74 -3.46 -10.99
N ALA A 305 -16.12 -3.38 -9.71
CA ALA A 305 -16.01 -4.49 -8.77
C ALA A 305 -17.08 -5.55 -9.04
N VAL A 306 -18.33 -5.11 -9.32
CA VAL A 306 -19.43 -6.02 -9.70
C VAL A 306 -19.09 -6.75 -10.99
N GLU A 307 -18.59 -6.06 -12.01
CA GLU A 307 -18.16 -6.69 -13.27
C GLU A 307 -17.05 -7.72 -13.03
N CYS A 308 -16.02 -7.35 -12.27
CA CYS A 308 -14.91 -8.25 -11.96
C CYS A 308 -15.33 -9.49 -11.15
N LEU A 309 -16.31 -9.37 -10.24
CA LEU A 309 -16.81 -10.49 -9.45
C LEU A 309 -17.71 -11.42 -10.28
N LEU A 310 -18.53 -10.86 -11.18
CA LEU A 310 -19.36 -11.65 -12.10
C LEU A 310 -18.55 -12.38 -13.17
N GLU A 311 -17.41 -11.82 -13.60
CA GLU A 311 -16.42 -12.52 -14.43
C GLU A 311 -15.90 -13.79 -13.73
N ALA A 312 -15.77 -13.75 -12.40
CA ALA A 312 -15.20 -14.84 -11.61
C ALA A 312 -16.24 -15.91 -11.25
N SER A 313 -17.49 -15.52 -10.99
CA SER A 313 -18.56 -16.46 -10.64
C SER A 313 -19.95 -15.89 -10.88
N THR A 314 -20.84 -16.74 -11.41
CA THR A 314 -22.25 -16.41 -11.64
C THR A 314 -23.17 -16.88 -10.50
N TYR A 315 -22.70 -17.73 -9.58
CA TYR A 315 -23.51 -18.23 -8.47
C TYR A 315 -23.89 -17.11 -7.48
N SER A 316 -22.91 -16.27 -7.12
CA SER A 316 -23.10 -15.11 -6.25
C SER A 316 -24.18 -14.14 -6.72
N LYS A 317 -24.50 -14.11 -8.03
CA LYS A 317 -25.51 -13.22 -8.61
C LYS A 317 -26.90 -13.39 -7.99
N TYR A 318 -27.26 -14.63 -7.65
CA TYR A 318 -28.58 -14.98 -7.12
C TYR A 318 -28.55 -15.41 -5.65
N ALA A 319 -27.38 -15.34 -5.01
CA ALA A 319 -27.25 -15.61 -3.59
C ALA A 319 -28.13 -14.64 -2.79
N LEU A 320 -28.65 -15.12 -1.67
CA LEU A 320 -29.47 -14.34 -0.75
C LEU A 320 -28.69 -14.10 0.55
N ASN A 321 -28.71 -12.87 1.03
CA ASN A 321 -28.24 -12.55 2.36
C ASN A 321 -29.27 -12.90 3.45
N LYS A 322 -28.98 -12.64 4.72
CA LYS A 322 -29.89 -12.95 5.84
C LYS A 322 -31.19 -12.16 5.79
N GLN A 323 -31.25 -11.03 5.09
CA GLN A 323 -32.47 -10.26 4.85
C GLN A 323 -33.26 -10.78 3.63
N GLY A 324 -32.83 -11.85 2.98
CA GLY A 324 -33.47 -12.41 1.80
C GLY A 324 -33.28 -11.55 0.54
N LYS A 325 -32.27 -10.67 0.52
CA LYS A 325 -31.97 -9.78 -0.60
C LYS A 325 -30.84 -10.34 -1.45
N THR A 326 -30.98 -10.19 -2.76
CA THR A 326 -29.89 -10.42 -3.73
C THR A 326 -29.04 -9.16 -3.89
N ALA A 327 -27.87 -9.27 -4.50
CA ALA A 327 -27.07 -8.12 -4.91
C ALA A 327 -27.86 -7.12 -5.77
N PHE A 328 -28.77 -7.60 -6.64
CA PHE A 328 -29.67 -6.72 -7.42
C PHE A 328 -30.63 -5.94 -6.52
N ALA A 329 -31.26 -6.60 -5.54
CA ALA A 329 -32.16 -5.92 -4.61
C ALA A 329 -31.43 -4.83 -3.82
N LEU A 330 -30.20 -5.09 -3.37
CA LEU A 330 -29.37 -4.07 -2.72
C LEU A 330 -29.00 -2.91 -3.64
N ALA A 331 -28.70 -3.17 -4.92
CA ALA A 331 -28.47 -2.11 -5.90
C ALA A 331 -29.72 -1.26 -6.13
N ILE A 332 -30.92 -1.85 -6.10
CA ILE A 332 -32.19 -1.13 -6.22
C ILE A 332 -32.43 -0.26 -4.98
N ASP A 333 -32.32 -0.85 -3.78
CA ASP A 333 -32.55 -0.16 -2.51
C ASP A 333 -31.61 1.04 -2.30
N ASN A 334 -30.41 1.00 -2.89
CA ASN A 334 -29.42 2.08 -2.85
C ASN A 334 -29.34 2.90 -4.15
N GLU A 335 -30.31 2.74 -5.06
CA GLU A 335 -30.47 3.55 -6.28
C GLU A 335 -29.30 3.50 -7.30
N HIS A 336 -28.54 2.40 -7.29
CA HIS A 336 -27.39 2.19 -8.20
C HIS A 336 -27.82 1.69 -9.58
N SER A 337 -28.53 2.54 -10.33
CA SER A 337 -29.09 2.23 -11.66
C SER A 337 -28.09 1.68 -12.68
N GLY A 338 -26.83 2.10 -12.62
CA GLY A 338 -25.75 1.59 -13.48
C GLY A 338 -25.47 0.09 -13.33
N LEU A 339 -25.93 -0.53 -12.22
CA LEU A 339 -25.77 -1.96 -11.98
C LEU A 339 -26.96 -2.79 -12.46
N TYR A 340 -28.10 -2.18 -12.79
CA TYR A 340 -29.33 -2.91 -13.09
C TYR A 340 -29.19 -3.79 -14.33
N ASP A 341 -28.55 -3.25 -15.36
CA ASP A 341 -28.18 -3.98 -16.58
C ASP A 341 -27.39 -5.25 -16.29
N LEU A 342 -26.37 -5.10 -15.46
CA LEU A 342 -25.39 -6.13 -15.17
C LEU A 342 -25.96 -7.23 -14.26
N LEU A 343 -26.73 -6.84 -13.24
CA LEU A 343 -27.26 -7.74 -12.22
C LEU A 343 -28.63 -8.34 -12.58
N HIS A 344 -29.42 -7.72 -13.45
CA HIS A 344 -30.79 -8.19 -13.71
C HIS A 344 -31.31 -7.95 -15.13
N LEU A 345 -31.31 -6.72 -15.64
CA LEU A 345 -32.00 -6.37 -16.89
C LEU A 345 -31.43 -7.16 -18.09
N GLY A 346 -30.13 -7.49 -18.10
CA GLY A 346 -29.55 -8.38 -19.10
C GLY A 346 -30.18 -9.79 -19.11
N ASP A 347 -30.43 -10.40 -17.94
CA ASP A 347 -31.06 -11.71 -17.84
C ASP A 347 -32.54 -11.65 -18.23
N VAL A 348 -33.21 -10.57 -17.84
CA VAL A 348 -34.63 -10.34 -18.19
C VAL A 348 -34.78 -10.18 -19.70
N LEU A 349 -33.91 -9.40 -20.34
CA LEU A 349 -33.92 -9.24 -21.79
C LEU A 349 -33.65 -10.59 -22.49
N ASN A 350 -32.65 -11.36 -22.03
CA ASN A 350 -32.36 -12.69 -22.55
C ASN A 350 -33.56 -13.64 -22.39
N ARG A 351 -34.28 -13.58 -21.27
CA ARG A 351 -35.49 -14.37 -21.03
C ARG A 351 -36.63 -13.95 -21.93
N ALA A 352 -36.89 -12.65 -22.05
CA ALA A 352 -37.95 -12.09 -22.88
C ALA A 352 -37.74 -12.46 -24.36
N ALA A 353 -36.50 -12.30 -24.85
CA ALA A 353 -36.07 -12.71 -26.20
C ALA A 353 -36.28 -14.22 -26.47
N ARG A 354 -36.10 -15.06 -25.45
CA ARG A 354 -36.28 -16.53 -25.57
C ARG A 354 -37.75 -16.94 -25.71
N ILE A 355 -38.67 -16.22 -25.08
CA ILE A 355 -40.11 -16.57 -25.02
C ILE A 355 -41.00 -15.73 -25.93
N ASP A 356 -40.42 -14.78 -26.67
CA ASP A 356 -41.14 -13.83 -27.53
C ASP A 356 -41.99 -12.78 -26.80
N ASP A 357 -41.57 -12.40 -25.60
CA ASP A 357 -42.23 -11.32 -24.84
C ASP A 357 -41.79 -9.94 -25.35
N LEU A 358 -42.48 -9.44 -26.38
CA LEU A 358 -42.20 -8.15 -27.01
C LEU A 358 -42.35 -6.97 -26.04
N ASN A 359 -43.28 -7.06 -25.09
CA ASN A 359 -43.50 -6.02 -24.09
C ASN A 359 -42.35 -6.01 -23.08
N GLY A 360 -41.90 -7.20 -22.64
CA GLY A 360 -40.71 -7.36 -21.81
C GLY A 360 -39.44 -6.85 -22.50
N ILE A 361 -39.23 -7.17 -23.78
CA ILE A 361 -38.09 -6.68 -24.56
C ILE A 361 -38.11 -5.15 -24.64
N LYS A 362 -39.23 -4.55 -25.09
CA LYS A 362 -39.37 -3.09 -25.19
C LYS A 362 -39.21 -2.41 -23.83
N GLY A 363 -39.76 -2.99 -22.77
CA GLY A 363 -39.64 -2.49 -21.41
C GLY A 363 -38.19 -2.49 -20.90
N CYS A 364 -37.40 -3.53 -21.20
CA CYS A 364 -35.99 -3.59 -20.83
C CYS A 364 -35.15 -2.59 -21.63
N LEU A 365 -35.41 -2.47 -22.94
CA LEU A 365 -34.72 -1.52 -23.82
C LEU A 365 -35.03 -0.07 -23.43
N ALA A 366 -36.28 0.23 -23.06
CA ALA A 366 -36.67 1.55 -22.55
C ALA A 366 -36.00 1.91 -21.21
N LYS A 367 -35.65 0.90 -20.40
CA LYS A 367 -34.88 1.06 -19.16
C LYS A 367 -33.37 1.17 -19.39
N GLY A 368 -32.92 1.23 -20.65
CA GLY A 368 -31.53 1.46 -21.02
C GLY A 368 -30.67 0.21 -21.15
N VAL A 369 -31.28 -0.99 -21.15
CA VAL A 369 -30.48 -2.22 -21.19
C VAL A 369 -29.64 -2.33 -22.45
N LYS A 370 -28.38 -2.74 -22.29
CA LYS A 370 -27.50 -3.07 -23.42
C LYS A 370 -28.08 -4.22 -24.25
N VAL A 371 -28.59 -3.91 -25.45
CA VAL A 371 -29.19 -4.89 -26.41
C VAL A 371 -28.23 -6.02 -26.79
N ASN A 372 -26.92 -5.75 -26.78
CA ASN A 372 -25.85 -6.69 -27.11
C ASN A 372 -25.18 -7.29 -25.86
N GLY A 373 -25.79 -7.13 -24.67
CA GLY A 373 -25.29 -7.72 -23.44
C GLY A 373 -25.15 -9.25 -23.55
N ARG A 374 -24.07 -9.79 -23.01
CA ARG A 374 -23.74 -11.22 -23.11
C ARG A 374 -24.00 -11.92 -21.78
N ASP A 375 -24.60 -13.10 -21.83
CA ASP A 375 -24.74 -13.96 -20.65
C ASP A 375 -23.48 -14.80 -20.39
N GLN A 376 -23.56 -15.70 -19.41
CA GLN A 376 -22.47 -16.58 -18.99
C GLN A 376 -21.96 -17.55 -20.08
N ASN A 377 -22.72 -17.78 -21.14
CA ASN A 377 -22.29 -18.58 -22.29
C ASN A 377 -21.76 -17.69 -23.43
N GLY A 378 -21.68 -16.37 -23.19
CA GLY A 378 -21.37 -15.39 -24.20
C GLY A 378 -22.54 -15.13 -25.15
N TRP A 379 -23.75 -15.58 -24.85
CA TRP A 379 -24.92 -15.41 -25.71
C TRP A 379 -25.53 -14.03 -25.54
N THR A 380 -25.93 -13.42 -26.64
CA THR A 380 -26.75 -12.20 -26.65
C THR A 380 -28.24 -12.55 -26.66
N PRO A 381 -29.14 -11.59 -26.37
CA PRO A 381 -30.58 -11.78 -26.56
C PRO A 381 -30.93 -12.27 -27.97
N LEU A 382 -30.18 -11.83 -28.98
CA LEU A 382 -30.35 -12.28 -30.36
C LEU A 382 -30.01 -13.76 -30.55
N HIS A 383 -28.97 -14.30 -29.87
CA HIS A 383 -28.70 -15.74 -29.86
C HIS A 383 -29.87 -16.53 -29.26
N ARG A 384 -30.41 -16.06 -28.12
CA ARG A 384 -31.54 -16.71 -27.43
C ARG A 384 -32.80 -16.73 -28.30
N ALA A 385 -33.14 -15.60 -28.94
CA ALA A 385 -34.28 -15.50 -29.84
C ALA A 385 -34.08 -16.38 -31.11
N ALA A 386 -32.87 -16.37 -31.67
CA ALA A 386 -32.53 -17.14 -32.85
C ALA A 386 -32.61 -18.66 -32.61
N PHE A 387 -32.01 -19.14 -31.52
CA PHE A 387 -32.05 -20.55 -31.12
C PHE A 387 -33.47 -21.06 -30.82
N LYS A 388 -34.41 -20.18 -30.44
CA LYS A 388 -35.81 -20.55 -30.16
C LYS A 388 -36.78 -20.20 -31.29
N GLY A 389 -36.29 -19.68 -32.41
CA GLY A 389 -37.12 -19.38 -33.57
C GLY A 389 -38.11 -18.22 -33.36
N ARG A 390 -37.80 -17.28 -32.45
CA ARG A 390 -38.69 -16.17 -32.09
C ARG A 390 -38.55 -15.01 -33.08
N ILE A 391 -39.35 -15.06 -34.14
CA ILE A 391 -39.26 -14.12 -35.28
C ILE A 391 -39.46 -12.68 -34.84
N GLU A 392 -40.49 -12.39 -34.03
CA GLU A 392 -40.81 -11.01 -33.65
C GLU A 392 -39.77 -10.43 -32.69
N SER A 393 -39.26 -11.24 -31.75
CA SER A 393 -38.11 -10.86 -30.92
C SER A 393 -36.87 -10.54 -31.74
N VAL A 394 -36.56 -11.34 -32.76
CA VAL A 394 -35.42 -11.08 -33.66
C VAL A 394 -35.62 -9.73 -34.37
N LYS A 395 -36.80 -9.45 -34.91
CA LYS A 395 -37.10 -8.15 -35.56
C LYS A 395 -36.93 -6.98 -34.59
N VAL A 396 -37.48 -7.07 -33.37
CA VAL A 396 -37.41 -6.00 -32.38
C VAL A 396 -35.97 -5.78 -31.90
N LEU A 397 -35.21 -6.85 -31.64
CA LEU A 397 -33.82 -6.73 -31.23
C LEU A 397 -32.95 -6.09 -32.33
N LEU A 398 -33.14 -6.49 -33.59
CA LEU A 398 -32.42 -5.92 -34.73
C LEU A 398 -32.76 -4.45 -34.96
N SER A 399 -34.04 -4.07 -34.84
CA SER A 399 -34.45 -2.66 -34.97
C SER A 399 -33.90 -1.76 -33.86
N HIS A 400 -33.50 -2.34 -32.73
CA HIS A 400 -32.86 -1.65 -31.61
C HIS A 400 -31.33 -1.84 -31.59
N GLY A 401 -30.71 -2.20 -32.73
CA GLY A 401 -29.26 -2.21 -32.89
C GLY A 401 -28.55 -3.49 -32.43
N ALA A 402 -29.26 -4.62 -32.34
CA ALA A 402 -28.61 -5.90 -32.09
C ALA A 402 -27.64 -6.26 -33.23
N HIS A 403 -26.41 -6.63 -32.88
CA HIS A 403 -25.39 -7.02 -33.84
C HIS A 403 -25.61 -8.47 -34.31
N VAL A 404 -25.75 -8.65 -35.63
CA VAL A 404 -26.08 -9.93 -36.27
C VAL A 404 -24.97 -10.99 -36.24
N ASP A 405 -23.71 -10.55 -36.16
CA ASP A 405 -22.51 -11.41 -36.30
C ASP A 405 -21.71 -11.55 -34.99
N VAL A 406 -22.30 -11.21 -33.83
CA VAL A 406 -21.62 -11.45 -32.53
C VAL A 406 -21.41 -12.95 -32.36
N VAL A 407 -20.21 -13.35 -31.98
CA VAL A 407 -19.89 -14.76 -31.69
C VAL A 407 -19.97 -15.04 -30.20
N ASP A 408 -20.52 -16.18 -29.80
CA ASP A 408 -20.45 -16.72 -28.43
C ASP A 408 -19.04 -17.21 -28.06
N TYR A 409 -18.85 -17.77 -26.86
CA TYR A 409 -17.55 -18.29 -26.43
C TYR A 409 -17.09 -19.53 -27.22
N ASN A 410 -17.99 -20.20 -27.94
CA ASN A 410 -17.70 -21.33 -28.82
C ASN A 410 -17.53 -20.90 -30.30
N GLY A 411 -17.63 -19.60 -30.60
CA GLY A 411 -17.54 -19.06 -31.96
C GLY A 411 -18.84 -19.15 -32.78
N TYR A 412 -19.98 -19.43 -32.15
CA TYR A 412 -21.29 -19.49 -32.82
C TYR A 412 -21.90 -18.10 -32.91
N THR A 413 -22.48 -17.76 -34.06
CA THR A 413 -23.29 -16.54 -34.26
C THR A 413 -24.77 -16.85 -34.09
N PRO A 414 -25.66 -15.84 -33.95
CA PRO A 414 -27.11 -16.06 -33.94
C PRO A 414 -27.61 -16.86 -35.15
N LEU A 415 -27.00 -16.67 -36.34
CA LEU A 415 -27.34 -17.43 -37.54
C LEU A 415 -27.01 -18.92 -37.38
N HIS A 416 -25.87 -19.26 -36.79
CA HIS A 416 -25.53 -20.65 -36.50
C HIS A 416 -26.57 -21.29 -35.58
N CYS A 417 -26.97 -20.60 -34.51
CA CYS A 417 -27.98 -21.08 -33.57
C CYS A 417 -29.37 -21.29 -34.22
N ALA A 418 -29.80 -20.36 -35.09
CA ALA A 418 -31.08 -20.50 -35.81
C ALA A 418 -31.07 -21.69 -36.76
N VAL A 419 -29.96 -21.89 -37.48
CA VAL A 419 -29.79 -23.00 -38.42
C VAL A 419 -29.73 -24.34 -37.68
N GLU A 420 -28.93 -24.44 -36.62
CA GLU A 420 -28.78 -25.66 -35.83
C GLU A 420 -30.11 -26.11 -35.21
N ALA A 421 -30.94 -25.15 -34.78
CA ALA A 421 -32.28 -25.41 -34.27
C ALA A 421 -33.36 -25.60 -35.36
N GLY A 422 -33.01 -25.50 -36.65
CA GLY A 422 -33.95 -25.70 -37.77
C GLY A 422 -34.91 -24.53 -38.05
N HIS A 423 -34.64 -23.34 -37.51
CA HIS A 423 -35.51 -22.17 -37.63
C HIS A 423 -35.22 -21.36 -38.91
N MET A 424 -35.59 -21.93 -40.05
CA MET A 424 -35.30 -21.41 -41.39
C MET A 424 -35.75 -19.95 -41.60
N GLN A 425 -36.93 -19.58 -41.09
CA GLN A 425 -37.47 -18.23 -41.27
C GLN A 425 -36.67 -17.17 -40.50
N VAL A 426 -36.14 -17.53 -39.33
CA VAL A 426 -35.21 -16.68 -38.57
C VAL A 426 -33.84 -16.61 -39.23
N ALA A 427 -33.33 -17.73 -39.76
CA ALA A 427 -32.08 -17.74 -40.50
C ALA A 427 -32.14 -16.81 -41.72
N LEU A 428 -33.23 -16.88 -42.51
CA LEU A 428 -33.48 -15.96 -43.63
C LEU A 428 -33.54 -14.50 -43.18
N LEU A 429 -34.22 -14.23 -42.06
CA LEU A 429 -34.33 -12.88 -41.51
C LEU A 429 -32.96 -12.31 -41.09
N LEU A 430 -32.12 -13.13 -40.45
CA LEU A 430 -30.76 -12.73 -40.05
C LEU A 430 -29.86 -12.46 -41.27
N ILE A 431 -29.94 -13.30 -42.31
CA ILE A 431 -29.21 -13.10 -43.58
C ILE A 431 -29.68 -11.81 -44.26
N ALA A 432 -30.99 -11.54 -44.29
CA ALA A 432 -31.54 -10.30 -44.83
C ALA A 432 -31.04 -9.05 -44.08
N HIS A 433 -30.68 -9.18 -42.80
CA HIS A 433 -30.07 -8.13 -41.99
C HIS A 433 -28.53 -8.17 -41.99
N GLY A 434 -27.92 -8.86 -42.97
CA GLY A 434 -26.48 -8.82 -43.23
C GLY A 434 -25.64 -9.84 -42.46
N ALA A 435 -26.24 -10.87 -41.85
CA ALA A 435 -25.48 -11.93 -41.20
C ALA A 435 -24.60 -12.70 -42.19
N LYS A 436 -23.32 -12.87 -41.88
CA LYS A 436 -22.36 -13.56 -42.76
C LYS A 436 -22.55 -15.07 -42.67
N ALA A 437 -23.07 -15.68 -43.74
CA ALA A 437 -23.15 -17.13 -43.86
C ALA A 437 -21.76 -17.73 -44.15
N ASN A 438 -21.35 -18.71 -43.35
CA ASN A 438 -20.13 -19.50 -43.54
C ASN A 438 -20.44 -21.02 -43.63
N VAL A 439 -19.43 -21.84 -43.92
CA VAL A 439 -19.60 -23.31 -44.10
C VAL A 439 -20.10 -24.01 -42.82
N LYS A 440 -19.77 -23.51 -41.62
CA LYS A 440 -20.32 -24.03 -40.35
C LYS A 440 -21.82 -23.76 -40.22
N SER A 441 -22.30 -22.58 -40.63
CA SER A 441 -23.72 -22.23 -40.68
C SER A 441 -24.51 -22.92 -41.80
N LEU A 442 -23.86 -23.65 -42.72
CA LEU A 442 -24.52 -24.31 -43.85
C LEU A 442 -24.50 -25.85 -43.78
N LYS A 443 -23.59 -26.45 -43.00
CA LYS A 443 -23.50 -27.92 -42.85
C LYS A 443 -24.73 -28.55 -42.18
N ALA A 444 -25.47 -27.81 -41.36
CA ALA A 444 -26.70 -28.28 -40.74
C ALA A 444 -27.96 -28.16 -41.63
N VAL A 445 -27.86 -27.54 -42.82
CA VAL A 445 -29.01 -27.31 -43.74
C VAL A 445 -29.08 -28.33 -44.89
N ALA A 446 -28.15 -29.28 -45.01
CA ALA A 446 -28.20 -30.27 -46.10
C ALA A 446 -28.58 -31.68 -45.56
N PRO A 447 -29.60 -32.34 -46.14
CA PRO A 447 -29.96 -32.28 -47.55
C PRO A 447 -31.39 -31.75 -47.85
N SER A 448 -31.58 -31.40 -49.14
CA SER A 448 -32.82 -30.99 -49.83
C SER A 448 -33.38 -29.60 -49.53
N ASN A 449 -32.69 -28.52 -49.95
CA ASN A 449 -33.31 -27.34 -50.63
C ASN A 449 -32.34 -26.19 -50.99
N PHE A 450 -31.05 -26.46 -51.18
CA PHE A 450 -30.07 -25.43 -51.61
C PHE A 450 -30.48 -24.69 -52.90
N ASN A 451 -31.23 -25.35 -53.80
CA ASN A 451 -31.71 -24.75 -55.04
C ASN A 451 -32.82 -23.68 -54.85
N ARG A 452 -33.55 -23.69 -53.73
CA ARG A 452 -34.58 -22.66 -53.45
C ARG A 452 -33.98 -21.36 -52.93
N PHE A 453 -32.82 -21.45 -52.25
CA PHE A 453 -32.07 -20.31 -51.73
C PHE A 453 -31.42 -19.46 -52.83
N LYS A 454 -31.05 -20.07 -53.96
CA LYS A 454 -30.42 -19.35 -55.08
C LYS A 454 -31.42 -18.47 -55.84
N ASN A 455 -32.67 -18.91 -55.98
CA ASN A 455 -33.68 -18.18 -56.75
C ASN A 455 -34.19 -16.92 -56.04
N HIS A 456 -34.40 -16.94 -54.71
CA HIS A 456 -34.87 -15.76 -53.97
C HIS A 456 -33.84 -14.62 -53.84
N LEU A 457 -32.54 -14.93 -53.87
CA LEU A 457 -31.48 -13.91 -53.92
C LEU A 457 -31.44 -13.21 -55.28
N GLN A 458 -31.88 -13.87 -56.35
CA GLN A 458 -31.91 -13.29 -57.69
C GLN A 458 -33.14 -12.38 -57.89
N ASP A 459 -34.28 -12.74 -57.30
CA ASP A 459 -35.52 -11.93 -57.41
C ASP A 459 -35.44 -10.61 -56.62
N SER A 460 -34.79 -10.61 -55.44
CA SER A 460 -34.64 -9.39 -54.60
C SER A 460 -33.58 -8.40 -55.08
N CYS A 461 -32.64 -8.82 -55.94
CA CYS A 461 -31.73 -7.92 -56.64
C CYS A 461 -32.41 -7.27 -57.86
N ASN A 462 -33.28 -8.00 -58.55
CA ASN A 462 -33.95 -7.51 -59.77
C ASN A 462 -35.07 -6.49 -59.50
N GLU A 463 -35.70 -6.49 -58.31
CA GLU A 463 -36.72 -5.49 -57.95
C GLU A 463 -36.14 -4.11 -57.58
N LYS A 464 -34.83 -4.00 -57.31
CA LYS A 464 -34.18 -2.71 -57.03
C LYS A 464 -33.60 -2.00 -58.25
N GLU A 465 -33.52 -2.67 -59.40
CA GLU A 465 -33.01 -2.07 -60.65
C GLU A 465 -34.11 -1.57 -61.60
N ASN A 466 -35.38 -1.95 -61.42
CA ASN A 466 -36.49 -1.57 -62.32
C ASN A 466 -37.38 -0.41 -61.82
N GLY A 467 -36.93 0.36 -60.81
CA GLY A 467 -37.69 1.46 -60.21
C GLY A 467 -37.18 2.87 -60.51
N LEU A 468 -36.19 3.03 -61.39
CA LEU A 468 -35.60 4.32 -61.77
C LEU A 468 -35.43 4.40 -63.29
N THR A 469 -36.53 4.70 -63.98
CA THR A 469 -36.54 5.38 -65.29
C THR A 469 -37.72 6.31 -65.37
#